data_AF-A0AAE5LUI1-F1
#
_entry.id   AF-A0AAE5LUI1-F1
#
_cell.length_a   1.000
_cell.length_b   1.000
_cell.length_c   1.000
_cell.angle_alpha   90.00
_cell.angle_beta   90.00
_cell.angle_gamma   90.00
#
_symmetry.space_group_name_H-M   'P 1'
#
loop_
_entity.id
_entity.type
_entity.pdbx_description
1 polymer ?
#
loop_
_entity_poly.entity_id
_entity_poly.type
_entity_poly.pdbx_seq_one_letter_code
_entity_poly.pdbx_strand_id
1 'polypeptide(L)'
;MIDREAVRSNAKYLRQVRPIDPEEIAEYIEDYPHPAVVKQTLREEAFDLGLIEKEDGTFVPVPEEPVDAPNWNPAAVPDSYCFALEDLLVGEYGANWHVGESGDRLREAIRRLKADYFYGNAVEYDQVAALGYAIYHLPDYYAVVGYVLETLAERGLLDRQLRVLDIGAGSGGPALGLSDFLPADALVEYHAIEPSASTDILSRMLEETGPNFHTTIHETTIESYTPADGETFDLILFGNVLSELDAPADVVSDATAWLEPDGSIVAIEPADQNTAIGLRDVERTVAPPDGALNIYAPTLRLWDGHAPSDRGWSFDVRDDLEVPPFQQRLADGATSDETPIELPDPDAYINVDVQFAYSIIRLDGELRFPFKSTASRYAKMAQMENHVTERINLLAVKLSHNLSSDADANPLFKIGDGSETIDHYAVLTRRTALNGELAAAPYGSVLEFENVLVLWNDDEESYNLVVDDETVVDAIAGYTH
;
A
#
# COMPACT_ATOMS: atom_id res chain seq x y z
N MET A 1 -17.48 -0.65 -38.68
CA MET A 1 -17.63 0.11 -37.42
C MET A 1 -18.96 -0.32 -36.86
N ILE A 2 -18.98 -0.90 -35.66
CA ILE A 2 -20.20 -1.38 -35.02
C ILE A 2 -20.98 -0.19 -34.44
N ASP A 3 -22.30 -0.29 -34.41
CA ASP A 3 -23.15 0.64 -33.67
C ASP A 3 -22.99 0.42 -32.15
N ARG A 4 -22.08 1.20 -31.54
CA ARG A 4 -21.80 1.13 -30.08
C ARG A 4 -23.02 1.51 -29.24
N GLU A 5 -23.86 2.44 -29.70
CA GLU A 5 -25.05 2.87 -28.97
C GLU A 5 -26.09 1.75 -28.90
N ALA A 6 -26.23 0.99 -29.99
CA ALA A 6 -27.06 -0.22 -30.02
C ALA A 6 -26.54 -1.30 -29.05
N VAL A 7 -25.23 -1.54 -29.00
CA VAL A 7 -24.61 -2.48 -28.01
C VAL A 7 -24.94 -2.03 -26.58
N ARG A 8 -24.65 -0.77 -26.23
CA ARG A 8 -24.90 -0.22 -24.88
C ARG A 8 -26.38 -0.30 -24.50
N SER A 9 -27.28 0.02 -25.42
CA SER A 9 -28.73 0.00 -25.17
C SER A 9 -29.25 -1.41 -24.88
N ASN A 10 -28.80 -2.40 -25.66
CA ASN A 10 -29.15 -3.81 -25.42
C ASN A 10 -28.57 -4.31 -24.09
N ALA A 11 -27.32 -3.96 -23.77
CA ALA A 11 -26.69 -4.34 -22.51
C ALA A 11 -27.41 -3.77 -21.28
N LYS A 12 -27.78 -2.48 -21.30
CA LYS A 12 -28.56 -1.83 -20.23
C LYS A 12 -29.90 -2.51 -19.95
N TYR A 13 -30.53 -3.05 -20.99
CA TYR A 13 -31.78 -3.81 -20.85
C TYR A 13 -31.53 -5.22 -20.29
N LEU A 14 -30.62 -5.97 -20.90
CA LEU A 14 -30.37 -7.38 -20.56
C LEU A 14 -29.79 -7.55 -19.16
N ARG A 15 -28.93 -6.62 -18.70
CA ARG A 15 -28.29 -6.67 -17.37
C ARG A 15 -29.29 -6.77 -16.21
N GLN A 16 -30.54 -6.32 -16.40
CA GLN A 16 -31.59 -6.37 -15.38
C GLN A 16 -32.31 -7.71 -15.28
N VAL A 17 -32.06 -8.64 -16.20
CA VAL A 17 -32.89 -9.84 -16.38
C VAL A 17 -32.07 -11.13 -16.37
N ARG A 18 -30.86 -11.13 -16.96
CA ARG A 18 -30.00 -12.33 -17.12
C ARG A 18 -28.57 -11.96 -17.54
N PRO A 19 -27.62 -12.91 -17.52
CA PRO A 19 -26.32 -12.73 -18.16
C PRO A 19 -26.44 -12.36 -19.64
N ILE A 20 -25.51 -11.53 -20.11
CA ILE A 20 -25.46 -10.96 -21.45
C ILE A 20 -24.53 -11.80 -22.31
N ASP A 21 -25.07 -12.39 -23.37
CA ASP A 21 -24.30 -13.14 -24.36
C ASP A 21 -23.97 -12.24 -25.57
N PRO A 22 -22.68 -12.04 -25.92
CA PRO A 22 -22.29 -11.31 -27.13
C PRO A 22 -22.88 -11.88 -28.43
N GLU A 23 -23.12 -13.19 -28.51
CA GLU A 23 -23.77 -13.81 -29.67
C GLU A 23 -25.23 -13.36 -29.79
N GLU A 24 -25.95 -13.28 -28.67
CA GLU A 24 -27.32 -12.77 -28.64
C GLU A 24 -27.37 -11.29 -29.04
N ILE A 25 -26.49 -10.45 -28.48
CA ILE A 25 -26.47 -9.02 -28.83
C ILE A 25 -26.18 -8.81 -30.32
N ALA A 26 -25.32 -9.64 -30.92
CA ALA A 26 -25.03 -9.56 -32.36
C ALA A 26 -26.29 -9.75 -33.24
N GLU A 27 -27.29 -10.51 -32.78
CA GLU A 27 -28.56 -10.70 -33.51
C GLU A 27 -29.47 -9.47 -33.49
N TYR A 28 -29.29 -8.57 -32.51
CA TYR A 28 -30.09 -7.35 -32.34
C TYR A 28 -29.50 -6.11 -33.01
N ILE A 29 -28.29 -6.20 -33.56
CA ILE A 29 -27.59 -5.07 -34.17
C ILE A 29 -27.67 -5.14 -35.70
N GLU A 30 -27.91 -3.99 -36.33
CA GLU A 30 -27.90 -3.86 -37.79
C GLU A 30 -26.55 -4.33 -38.36
N ASP A 31 -26.58 -4.97 -39.54
CA ASP A 31 -25.44 -5.60 -40.21
C ASP A 31 -24.85 -6.86 -39.53
N TYR A 32 -25.45 -7.38 -38.46
CA TYR A 32 -25.06 -8.64 -37.81
C TYR A 32 -23.55 -8.73 -37.54
N PRO A 33 -22.99 -7.84 -36.70
CA PRO A 33 -21.56 -7.81 -36.43
C PRO A 33 -21.09 -9.14 -35.85
N HIS A 34 -19.82 -9.47 -36.07
CA HIS A 34 -19.24 -10.68 -35.48
C HIS A 34 -19.29 -10.60 -33.93
N PRO A 35 -19.69 -11.66 -33.20
CA PRO A 35 -19.82 -11.64 -31.74
C PRO A 35 -18.55 -11.16 -31.00
N ALA A 36 -17.36 -11.48 -31.53
CA ALA A 36 -16.09 -10.96 -30.99
C ALA A 36 -16.00 -9.42 -30.97
N VAL A 37 -16.59 -8.71 -31.95
CA VAL A 37 -16.61 -7.25 -31.99
C VAL A 37 -17.59 -6.69 -30.96
N VAL A 38 -18.73 -7.37 -30.78
CA VAL A 38 -19.69 -7.05 -29.72
C VAL A 38 -19.05 -7.25 -28.34
N LYS A 39 -18.39 -8.39 -28.12
CA LYS A 39 -17.66 -8.71 -26.90
C LYS A 39 -16.61 -7.65 -26.57
N GLN A 40 -15.80 -7.27 -27.56
CA GLN A 40 -14.81 -6.20 -27.39
C GLN A 40 -15.47 -4.86 -27.03
N THR A 41 -16.59 -4.52 -27.67
CA THR A 41 -17.33 -3.29 -27.34
C THR A 41 -17.92 -3.34 -25.93
N LEU A 42 -18.42 -4.50 -25.47
CA LEU A 42 -18.90 -4.67 -24.11
C LEU A 42 -17.78 -4.53 -23.08
N ARG A 43 -16.58 -5.06 -23.36
CA ARG A 43 -15.39 -4.87 -22.51
C ARG A 43 -15.01 -3.40 -22.40
N GLU A 44 -14.97 -2.67 -23.51
CA GLU A 44 -14.61 -1.25 -23.52
C GLU A 44 -15.64 -0.36 -22.80
N GLU A 45 -16.89 -0.80 -22.70
CA GLU A 45 -17.96 -0.08 -22.01
C GLU A 45 -18.29 -0.72 -20.64
N ALA A 46 -17.50 -1.69 -20.19
CA ALA A 46 -17.82 -2.56 -19.06
C ALA A 46 -17.96 -1.76 -17.76
N PHE A 47 -17.00 -0.86 -17.50
CA PHE A 47 -17.01 0.01 -16.32
C PHE A 47 -18.26 0.89 -16.28
N ASP A 48 -18.51 1.67 -17.34
CA ASP A 48 -19.72 2.51 -17.50
C ASP A 48 -21.04 1.74 -17.35
N LEU A 49 -21.04 0.45 -17.71
CA LEU A 49 -22.19 -0.43 -17.65
C LEU A 49 -22.25 -1.26 -16.36
N GLY A 50 -21.23 -1.20 -15.50
CA GLY A 50 -21.10 -2.04 -14.31
C GLY A 50 -21.19 -3.51 -14.64
N LEU A 51 -20.39 -3.97 -15.63
CA LEU A 51 -20.42 -5.35 -16.14
C LEU A 51 -19.08 -6.05 -15.98
N ILE A 52 -19.14 -7.33 -15.64
CA ILE A 52 -18.00 -8.24 -15.48
C ILE A 52 -18.10 -9.33 -16.54
N GLU A 53 -17.02 -9.56 -17.27
CA GLU A 53 -16.88 -10.73 -18.12
C GLU A 53 -16.58 -11.98 -17.29
N LYS A 54 -17.34 -13.04 -17.53
CA LYS A 54 -17.10 -14.37 -17.01
C LYS A 54 -16.22 -15.21 -17.93
N GLU A 55 -15.67 -16.29 -17.39
CA GLU A 55 -14.88 -17.27 -18.14
C GLU A 55 -15.60 -17.84 -19.38
N ASP A 56 -16.93 -17.96 -19.34
CA ASP A 56 -17.74 -18.43 -20.47
C ASP A 56 -17.94 -17.36 -21.57
N GLY A 57 -17.43 -16.15 -21.36
CA GLY A 57 -17.51 -15.03 -22.28
C GLY A 57 -18.81 -14.21 -22.18
N THR A 58 -19.71 -14.56 -21.25
CA THR A 58 -20.90 -13.76 -20.95
C THR A 58 -20.58 -12.63 -19.98
N PHE A 59 -21.43 -11.60 -19.93
CA PHE A 59 -21.29 -10.47 -19.02
C PHE A 59 -22.41 -10.46 -17.98
N VAL A 60 -22.08 -10.14 -16.73
CA VAL A 60 -23.05 -9.97 -15.64
C VAL A 60 -22.84 -8.65 -14.91
N PRO A 61 -23.85 -8.11 -14.22
CA PRO A 61 -23.66 -6.97 -13.34
C PRO A 61 -22.59 -7.23 -12.27
N VAL A 62 -21.83 -6.19 -11.92
CA VAL A 62 -20.99 -6.19 -10.72
C VAL A 62 -21.88 -6.36 -9.48
N PRO A 63 -21.52 -7.21 -8.50
CA PRO A 63 -22.26 -7.31 -7.25
C PRO A 63 -22.22 -6.00 -6.44
N GLU A 64 -23.31 -5.69 -5.72
CA GLU A 64 -23.42 -4.45 -4.93
C GLU A 64 -22.73 -4.55 -3.57
N GLU A 65 -22.42 -5.76 -3.07
CA GLU A 65 -21.73 -5.87 -1.78
C GLU A 65 -20.25 -5.46 -1.92
N PRO A 66 -19.63 -4.91 -0.87
CA PRO A 66 -18.21 -4.56 -0.89
C PRO A 66 -17.32 -5.80 -0.98
N VAL A 67 -16.04 -5.57 -1.22
CA VAL A 67 -15.00 -6.59 -1.18
C VAL A 67 -14.89 -7.17 0.24
N ASP A 68 -15.00 -8.48 0.35
CA ASP A 68 -14.73 -9.20 1.59
C ASP A 68 -13.22 -9.21 1.87
N ALA A 69 -12.81 -9.07 3.14
CA ALA A 69 -11.39 -9.18 3.52
C ALA A 69 -10.86 -10.60 3.23
N PRO A 70 -9.87 -10.77 2.33
CA PRO A 70 -9.45 -12.09 1.88
C PRO A 70 -8.52 -12.82 2.87
N ASN A 71 -8.08 -12.18 3.96
CA ASN A 71 -6.95 -12.59 4.79
C ASN A 71 -5.66 -12.63 3.96
N TRP A 72 -5.31 -11.47 3.40
CA TRP A 72 -4.16 -11.33 2.51
C TRP A 72 -2.87 -11.70 3.25
N ASN A 73 -2.16 -12.71 2.75
CA ASN A 73 -0.88 -13.17 3.29
C ASN A 73 -0.11 -13.97 2.21
N PRO A 74 0.37 -13.31 1.14
CA PRO A 74 1.09 -14.01 0.08
C PRO A 74 2.42 -14.54 0.62
N ALA A 75 2.71 -15.81 0.35
CA ALA A 75 4.01 -16.41 0.66
C ALA A 75 5.05 -16.15 -0.45
N ALA A 76 4.60 -15.87 -1.68
CA ALA A 76 5.44 -15.67 -2.84
C ALA A 76 4.73 -14.77 -3.87
N VAL A 77 5.51 -14.17 -4.77
CA VAL A 77 4.99 -13.55 -5.98
C VAL A 77 4.56 -14.65 -6.97
N PRO A 78 3.40 -14.53 -7.64
CA PRO A 78 2.98 -15.49 -8.66
C PRO A 78 4.01 -15.73 -9.77
N ASP A 79 4.15 -16.99 -10.18
CA ASP A 79 5.08 -17.41 -11.25
C ASP A 79 4.85 -16.64 -12.57
N SER A 80 3.60 -16.31 -12.91
CA SER A 80 3.25 -15.53 -14.10
C SER A 80 3.94 -14.17 -14.11
N TYR A 81 3.95 -13.47 -12.98
CA TYR A 81 4.61 -12.17 -12.85
C TYR A 81 6.14 -12.32 -12.88
N CYS A 82 6.68 -13.38 -12.27
CA CYS A 82 8.11 -13.69 -12.39
C CYS A 82 8.51 -13.93 -13.86
N PHE A 83 7.72 -14.71 -14.60
CA PHE A 83 7.98 -14.98 -16.02
C PHE A 83 7.84 -13.73 -16.88
N ALA A 84 6.85 -12.87 -16.61
CA ALA A 84 6.67 -11.61 -17.34
C ALA A 84 7.89 -10.69 -17.22
N LEU A 85 8.43 -10.53 -16.01
CA LEU A 85 9.65 -9.74 -15.79
C LEU A 85 10.88 -10.43 -16.40
N GLU A 86 11.02 -11.74 -16.26
CA GLU A 86 12.13 -12.48 -16.88
C GLU A 86 12.10 -12.41 -18.41
N ASP A 87 10.93 -12.42 -19.04
CA ASP A 87 10.78 -12.27 -20.48
C ASP A 87 11.31 -10.92 -20.97
N LEU A 88 11.10 -9.83 -20.21
CA LEU A 88 11.69 -8.52 -20.51
C LEU A 88 13.22 -8.58 -20.43
N LEU A 89 13.75 -9.17 -19.36
CA LEU A 89 15.20 -9.30 -19.14
C LEU A 89 15.86 -10.16 -20.24
N VAL A 90 15.20 -11.25 -20.65
CA VAL A 90 15.63 -12.10 -21.75
C VAL A 90 15.52 -11.39 -23.10
N GLY A 91 14.47 -10.59 -23.30
CA GLY A 91 14.28 -9.79 -24.51
C GLY A 91 15.41 -8.77 -24.70
N GLU A 92 15.80 -8.08 -23.63
CA GLU A 92 16.82 -7.03 -23.64
C GLU A 92 18.25 -7.58 -23.65
N TYR A 93 18.56 -8.56 -22.79
CA TYR A 93 19.93 -9.02 -22.54
C TYR A 93 20.20 -10.49 -22.95
N GLY A 94 19.17 -11.21 -23.39
CA GLY A 94 19.26 -12.63 -23.73
C GLY A 94 19.15 -13.57 -22.53
N ALA A 95 19.19 -14.89 -22.78
CA ALA A 95 18.95 -15.93 -21.77
C ALA A 95 19.91 -15.89 -20.56
N ASN A 96 21.10 -15.31 -20.73
CA ASN A 96 22.14 -15.19 -19.72
C ASN A 96 22.21 -13.78 -19.10
N TRP A 97 21.10 -13.05 -19.10
CA TRP A 97 21.01 -11.66 -18.59
C TRP A 97 21.63 -11.44 -17.21
N HIS A 98 21.60 -12.46 -16.34
CA HIS A 98 22.03 -12.44 -14.93
C HIS A 98 23.54 -12.59 -14.72
N VAL A 99 24.33 -12.88 -15.77
CA VAL A 99 25.79 -13.07 -15.69
C VAL A 99 26.54 -12.16 -16.68
N GLY A 100 27.85 -12.01 -16.47
CA GLY A 100 28.71 -11.19 -17.31
C GLY A 100 28.29 -9.71 -17.32
N GLU A 101 28.53 -9.01 -18.42
CA GLU A 101 28.34 -7.55 -18.50
C GLU A 101 26.91 -7.09 -18.19
N SER A 102 25.88 -7.83 -18.62
CA SER A 102 24.49 -7.47 -18.31
C SER A 102 24.17 -7.66 -16.84
N GLY A 103 24.61 -8.77 -16.24
CA GLY A 103 24.44 -9.03 -14.81
C GLY A 103 25.14 -7.98 -13.96
N ASP A 104 26.37 -7.59 -14.35
CA ASP A 104 27.13 -6.54 -13.68
C ASP A 104 26.42 -5.18 -13.73
N ARG A 105 25.83 -4.83 -14.87
CA ARG A 105 25.07 -3.59 -15.03
C ARG A 105 23.82 -3.57 -14.16
N LEU A 106 23.07 -4.66 -14.09
CA LEU A 106 21.88 -4.77 -13.23
C LEU A 106 22.24 -4.72 -11.74
N ARG A 107 23.29 -5.44 -11.33
CA ARG A 107 23.80 -5.40 -9.96
C ARG A 107 24.27 -4.00 -9.58
N GLU A 108 24.97 -3.30 -10.47
CA GLU A 108 25.41 -1.93 -10.22
C GLU A 108 24.22 -0.96 -10.16
N ALA A 109 23.19 -1.15 -10.99
CA ALA A 109 21.97 -0.36 -10.91
C ALA A 109 21.27 -0.52 -9.55
N ILE A 110 21.16 -1.74 -9.04
CA ILE A 110 20.61 -2.01 -7.70
C ILE A 110 21.48 -1.41 -6.60
N ARG A 111 22.81 -1.50 -6.69
CA ARG A 111 23.72 -0.86 -5.70
C ARG A 111 23.55 0.66 -5.70
N ARG A 112 23.45 1.28 -6.88
CA ARG A 112 23.21 2.72 -7.02
C ARG A 112 21.88 3.12 -6.41
N LEU A 113 20.81 2.38 -6.71
CA LEU A 113 19.49 2.56 -6.11
C LEU A 113 19.56 2.58 -4.58
N LYS A 114 20.18 1.56 -3.97
CA LYS A 114 20.34 1.47 -2.51
C LYS A 114 21.16 2.62 -1.94
N ALA A 115 22.20 3.05 -2.65
CA ALA A 115 23.00 4.21 -2.24
C ALA A 115 22.19 5.52 -2.32
N ASP A 116 21.39 5.68 -3.36
CA ASP A 116 20.56 6.87 -3.55
C ASP A 116 19.46 6.97 -2.50
N TYR A 117 18.80 5.85 -2.13
CA TYR A 117 17.90 5.81 -0.97
C TYR A 117 18.61 6.18 0.33
N PHE A 118 19.80 5.63 0.57
CA PHE A 118 20.55 5.92 1.79
C PHE A 118 20.97 7.39 1.90
N TYR A 119 21.27 8.05 0.77
CA TYR A 119 21.69 9.45 0.73
C TYR A 119 20.58 10.46 0.39
N GLY A 120 19.38 10.01 0.04
CA GLY A 120 18.26 10.85 -0.39
C GLY A 120 18.53 11.58 -1.72
N ASN A 121 19.23 10.93 -2.65
CA ASN A 121 19.50 11.52 -3.97
C ASN A 121 18.30 11.36 -4.90
N ALA A 122 18.09 12.34 -5.80
CA ALA A 122 17.14 12.19 -6.89
C ALA A 122 17.59 11.07 -7.85
N VAL A 123 16.65 10.18 -8.21
CA VAL A 123 16.91 9.05 -9.11
C VAL A 123 16.30 9.32 -10.48
N GLU A 124 17.14 9.28 -11.51
CA GLU A 124 16.67 9.27 -12.90
C GLU A 124 16.57 7.81 -13.37
N TYR A 125 15.35 7.37 -13.69
CA TYR A 125 15.08 6.01 -14.12
C TYR A 125 15.28 5.85 -15.63
N ASP A 126 16.53 5.59 -16.03
CA ASP A 126 16.80 4.99 -17.34
C ASP A 126 16.34 3.52 -17.40
N GLN A 127 16.33 2.92 -18.58
CA GLN A 127 15.82 1.55 -18.78
C GLN A 127 16.54 0.51 -17.89
N VAL A 128 17.84 0.65 -17.62
CA VAL A 128 18.59 -0.29 -16.77
C VAL A 128 18.20 -0.09 -15.31
N ALA A 129 18.07 1.18 -14.89
CA ALA A 129 17.61 1.53 -13.55
C ALA A 129 16.20 1.00 -13.29
N ALA A 130 15.28 1.14 -14.26
CA ALA A 130 13.92 0.64 -14.17
C ALA A 130 13.86 -0.89 -14.05
N LEU A 131 14.67 -1.62 -14.83
CA LEU A 131 14.77 -3.08 -14.71
C LEU A 131 15.40 -3.51 -13.37
N GLY A 132 16.44 -2.82 -12.91
CA GLY A 132 17.05 -3.05 -11.60
C GLY A 132 16.07 -2.79 -10.45
N TYR A 133 15.27 -1.73 -10.56
CA TYR A 133 14.19 -1.39 -9.63
C TYR A 133 13.13 -2.48 -9.61
N ALA A 134 12.64 -2.92 -10.77
CA ALA A 134 11.65 -3.99 -10.87
C ALA A 134 12.17 -5.30 -10.26
N ILE A 135 13.43 -5.68 -10.51
CA ILE A 135 14.06 -6.84 -9.87
C ILE A 135 14.08 -6.69 -8.34
N TYR A 136 14.37 -5.51 -7.82
CA TYR A 136 14.56 -5.33 -6.38
C TYR A 136 13.25 -5.09 -5.62
N HIS A 137 12.29 -4.34 -6.18
CA HIS A 137 11.13 -3.83 -5.45
C HIS A 137 9.77 -4.39 -5.90
N LEU A 138 9.70 -5.11 -7.01
CA LEU A 138 8.42 -5.68 -7.43
C LEU A 138 7.81 -6.65 -6.38
N PRO A 139 8.59 -7.55 -5.73
CA PRO A 139 8.03 -8.54 -4.81
C PRO A 139 7.40 -7.97 -3.54
N ASP A 140 8.15 -7.14 -2.81
CA ASP A 140 7.68 -6.51 -1.59
C ASP A 140 6.52 -5.55 -1.89
N TYR A 141 6.61 -4.72 -2.94
CA TYR A 141 5.53 -3.78 -3.25
C TYR A 141 4.24 -4.49 -3.72
N TYR A 142 4.35 -5.64 -4.40
CA TYR A 142 3.21 -6.51 -4.69
C TYR A 142 2.51 -6.98 -3.41
N ALA A 143 3.26 -7.38 -2.39
CA ALA A 143 2.67 -7.86 -1.14
C ALA A 143 2.08 -6.72 -0.29
N VAL A 144 2.78 -5.58 -0.20
CA VAL A 144 2.45 -4.46 0.71
C VAL A 144 1.06 -3.88 0.44
N VAL A 145 0.70 -3.65 -0.83
CA VAL A 145 -0.57 -3.00 -1.18
C VAL A 145 -1.78 -3.78 -0.61
N GLY A 146 -1.77 -5.11 -0.68
CA GLY A 146 -2.87 -5.93 -0.18
C GLY A 146 -3.04 -5.86 1.35
N TYR A 147 -1.94 -5.75 2.11
CA TYR A 147 -2.03 -5.56 3.56
C TYR A 147 -2.66 -4.22 3.93
N VAL A 148 -2.42 -3.18 3.13
CA VAL A 148 -3.01 -1.86 3.36
C VAL A 148 -4.48 -1.86 2.94
N LEU A 149 -4.83 -2.45 1.78
CA LEU A 149 -6.20 -2.59 1.32
C LEU A 149 -7.07 -3.44 2.25
N GLU A 150 -6.50 -4.45 2.90
CA GLU A 150 -7.20 -5.25 3.91
C GLU A 150 -7.76 -4.37 5.04
N THR A 151 -7.07 -3.29 5.40
CA THR A 151 -7.53 -2.32 6.42
C THR A 151 -8.85 -1.63 6.02
N LEU A 152 -9.11 -1.47 4.71
CA LEU A 152 -10.37 -0.94 4.17
C LEU A 152 -11.41 -2.04 4.01
N ALA A 153 -11.03 -3.20 3.47
CA ALA A 153 -11.92 -4.34 3.25
C ALA A 153 -12.50 -4.90 4.58
N GLU A 154 -11.72 -4.89 5.67
CA GLU A 154 -12.18 -5.25 7.03
C GLU A 154 -13.41 -4.43 7.49
N ARG A 155 -13.62 -3.24 6.92
CA ARG A 155 -14.75 -2.35 7.22
C ARG A 155 -15.74 -2.21 6.07
N GLY A 156 -15.56 -2.95 4.97
CA GLY A 156 -16.41 -2.85 3.79
C GLY A 156 -16.30 -1.49 3.10
N LEU A 157 -15.13 -0.85 3.17
CA LEU A 157 -14.85 0.47 2.58
C LEU A 157 -14.19 0.37 1.19
N LEU A 158 -14.28 -0.80 0.56
CA LEU A 158 -13.74 -1.05 -0.77
C LEU A 158 -14.83 -1.74 -1.60
N ASP A 159 -15.35 -1.03 -2.59
CA ASP A 159 -16.37 -1.54 -3.49
C ASP A 159 -15.79 -2.54 -4.50
N ARG A 160 -16.66 -3.32 -5.14
CA ARG A 160 -16.26 -4.25 -6.21
C ARG A 160 -16.13 -3.57 -7.56
N GLN A 161 -16.69 -2.38 -7.74
CA GLN A 161 -16.45 -1.55 -8.90
C GLN A 161 -15.55 -0.38 -8.47
N LEU A 162 -14.33 -0.32 -8.98
CA LEU A 162 -13.31 0.63 -8.51
C LEU A 162 -12.67 1.38 -9.68
N ARG A 163 -12.67 2.71 -9.61
CA ARG A 163 -11.74 3.53 -10.38
C ARG A 163 -10.54 3.89 -9.51
N VAL A 164 -9.35 3.53 -9.97
CA VAL A 164 -8.10 3.68 -9.24
C VAL A 164 -7.17 4.62 -10.00
N LEU A 165 -6.57 5.58 -9.28
CA LEU A 165 -5.46 6.40 -9.78
C LEU A 165 -4.19 6.02 -9.03
N ASP A 166 -3.21 5.46 -9.73
CA ASP A 166 -1.90 5.13 -9.17
C ASP A 166 -0.85 6.14 -9.64
N ILE A 167 -0.36 6.94 -8.70
CA ILE A 167 0.56 8.04 -8.94
C ILE A 167 1.99 7.54 -8.67
N GLY A 168 2.84 7.59 -9.69
CA GLY A 168 4.17 6.97 -9.62
C GLY A 168 4.09 5.45 -9.67
N ALA A 169 3.30 4.92 -10.62
CA ALA A 169 3.00 3.49 -10.70
C ALA A 169 4.26 2.60 -10.92
N GLY A 170 5.38 3.19 -11.34
CA GLY A 170 6.68 2.54 -11.41
C GLY A 170 6.65 1.31 -12.30
N SER A 171 7.07 0.17 -11.75
CA SER A 171 7.10 -1.12 -12.46
C SER A 171 5.82 -1.96 -12.30
N GLY A 172 4.83 -1.47 -11.53
CA GLY A 172 3.52 -2.11 -11.41
C GLY A 172 3.33 -3.07 -10.23
N GLY A 173 4.26 -3.14 -9.27
CA GLY A 173 4.10 -3.97 -8.06
C GLY A 173 2.75 -3.77 -7.36
N PRO A 174 2.38 -2.54 -6.96
CA PRO A 174 1.07 -2.25 -6.36
C PRO A 174 -0.12 -2.59 -7.26
N ALA A 175 0.00 -2.43 -8.58
CA ALA A 175 -1.06 -2.77 -9.53
C ALA A 175 -1.38 -4.26 -9.53
N LEU A 176 -0.33 -5.10 -9.54
CA LEU A 176 -0.46 -6.56 -9.50
C LEU A 176 -1.03 -7.04 -8.17
N GLY A 177 -0.56 -6.46 -7.06
CA GLY A 177 -1.07 -6.77 -5.73
C GLY A 177 -2.54 -6.38 -5.57
N LEU A 178 -2.95 -5.23 -6.10
CA LEU A 178 -4.35 -4.83 -6.16
C LEU A 178 -5.20 -5.82 -6.99
N SER A 179 -4.72 -6.20 -8.18
CA SER A 179 -5.41 -7.15 -9.06
C SER A 179 -5.66 -8.49 -8.36
N ASP A 180 -4.67 -9.02 -7.64
CA ASP A 180 -4.76 -10.32 -6.95
C ASP A 180 -5.47 -10.25 -5.60
N PHE A 181 -5.46 -9.08 -4.94
CA PHE A 181 -6.22 -8.84 -3.71
C PHE A 181 -7.72 -8.86 -3.96
N LEU A 182 -8.16 -8.31 -5.10
CA LEU A 182 -9.57 -8.20 -5.45
C LEU A 182 -10.14 -9.56 -5.90
N PRO A 183 -11.42 -9.84 -5.59
CA PRO A 183 -12.07 -11.06 -6.06
C PRO A 183 -12.27 -11.04 -7.58
N ALA A 184 -12.42 -12.21 -8.19
CA ALA A 184 -12.60 -12.34 -9.65
C ALA A 184 -13.87 -11.66 -10.19
N ASP A 185 -14.82 -11.31 -9.31
CA ASP A 185 -16.02 -10.54 -9.60
C ASP A 185 -15.90 -9.06 -9.16
N ALA A 186 -14.67 -8.53 -9.12
CA ALA A 186 -14.41 -7.10 -9.14
C ALA A 186 -14.23 -6.58 -10.57
N LEU A 187 -14.51 -5.29 -10.76
CA LEU A 187 -14.36 -4.54 -12.00
C LEU A 187 -13.54 -3.28 -11.71
N VAL A 188 -12.38 -3.17 -12.35
CA VAL A 188 -11.43 -2.10 -12.08
C VAL A 188 -11.19 -1.28 -13.34
N GLU A 189 -11.24 0.04 -13.21
CA GLU A 189 -10.68 0.99 -14.17
C GLU A 189 -9.44 1.63 -13.51
N TYR A 190 -8.26 1.23 -13.96
CA TYR A 190 -6.97 1.55 -13.34
C TYR A 190 -6.19 2.54 -14.21
N HIS A 191 -5.90 3.70 -13.65
CA HIS A 191 -5.14 4.78 -14.28
C HIS A 191 -3.79 4.87 -13.62
N ALA A 192 -2.71 4.68 -14.37
CA ALA A 192 -1.34 4.84 -13.89
C ALA A 192 -0.73 6.13 -14.42
N ILE A 193 -0.09 6.91 -13.55
CA ILE A 193 0.75 8.05 -13.92
C ILE A 193 2.20 7.64 -13.69
N GLU A 194 2.99 7.62 -14.77
CA GLU A 194 4.39 7.23 -14.71
C GLU A 194 5.17 7.92 -15.85
N PRO A 195 6.09 8.86 -15.54
CA PRO A 195 6.81 9.61 -16.57
C PRO A 195 8.07 8.92 -17.09
N SER A 196 8.57 7.87 -16.43
CA SER A 196 9.90 7.30 -16.70
C SER A 196 9.89 6.11 -17.67
N ALA A 197 11.09 5.54 -17.90
CA ALA A 197 11.26 4.31 -18.67
C ALA A 197 10.59 3.08 -18.03
N SER A 198 10.05 3.21 -16.81
CA SER A 198 9.31 2.13 -16.14
C SER A 198 7.98 1.82 -16.83
N THR A 199 7.45 2.72 -17.67
CA THR A 199 6.20 2.50 -18.42
C THR A 199 6.22 1.26 -19.32
N ASP A 200 7.35 0.93 -19.95
CA ASP A 200 7.49 -0.29 -20.75
C ASP A 200 7.35 -1.56 -19.88
N ILE A 201 7.91 -1.52 -18.66
CA ILE A 201 7.81 -2.62 -17.69
C ILE A 201 6.39 -2.72 -17.16
N LEU A 202 5.83 -1.59 -16.70
CA LEU A 202 4.45 -1.50 -16.20
C LEU A 202 3.46 -2.05 -17.22
N SER A 203 3.55 -1.62 -18.48
CA SER A 203 2.69 -2.07 -19.56
C SER A 203 2.73 -3.60 -19.69
N ARG A 204 3.92 -4.20 -19.73
CA ARG A 204 4.08 -5.66 -19.79
C ARG A 204 3.51 -6.35 -18.55
N MET A 205 3.73 -5.80 -17.35
CA MET A 205 3.19 -6.41 -16.13
C MET A 205 1.65 -6.37 -16.10
N LEU A 206 1.05 -5.26 -16.53
CA LEU A 206 -0.41 -5.10 -16.58
C LEU A 206 -1.09 -6.05 -17.57
N GLU A 207 -0.38 -6.56 -18.59
CA GLU A 207 -0.91 -7.62 -19.47
C GLU A 207 -1.22 -8.93 -18.74
N GLU A 208 -0.64 -9.16 -17.55
CA GLU A 208 -0.91 -10.34 -16.73
C GLU A 208 -2.16 -10.20 -15.85
N THR A 209 -2.78 -9.01 -15.81
CA THR A 209 -4.03 -8.78 -15.05
C THR A 209 -5.26 -9.36 -15.77
N GLY A 210 -6.35 -9.54 -15.01
CA GLY A 210 -7.58 -10.16 -15.53
C GLY A 210 -8.35 -9.29 -16.54
N PRO A 211 -9.29 -9.88 -17.30
CA PRO A 211 -10.05 -9.18 -18.33
C PRO A 211 -10.99 -8.05 -17.81
N ASN A 212 -11.22 -8.01 -16.49
CA ASN A 212 -12.03 -7.00 -15.81
C ASN A 212 -11.17 -5.94 -15.11
N PHE A 213 -9.85 -5.93 -15.38
CA PHE A 213 -8.91 -4.92 -14.91
C PHE A 213 -8.49 -4.06 -16.11
N HIS A 214 -9.20 -2.95 -16.32
CA HIS A 214 -9.05 -2.09 -17.48
C HIS A 214 -8.00 -1.03 -17.21
N THR A 215 -6.91 -1.03 -17.95
CA THR A 215 -5.75 -0.16 -17.66
C THR A 215 -5.58 0.98 -18.65
N THR A 216 -5.16 2.13 -18.13
CA THR A 216 -4.68 3.29 -18.90
C THR A 216 -3.38 3.80 -18.29
N ILE A 217 -2.31 3.89 -19.09
CA ILE A 217 -1.03 4.48 -18.66
C ILE A 217 -0.92 5.90 -19.22
N HIS A 218 -0.65 6.85 -18.33
CA HIS A 218 -0.40 8.25 -18.64
C HIS A 218 1.10 8.53 -18.48
N GLU A 219 1.82 8.60 -19.60
CA GLU A 219 3.24 8.97 -19.69
C GLU A 219 3.44 10.47 -19.38
N THR A 220 3.20 10.87 -18.14
CA THR A 220 3.26 12.26 -17.67
C THR A 220 3.67 12.30 -16.20
N THR A 221 4.12 13.47 -15.74
CA THR A 221 4.23 13.74 -14.30
C THR A 221 2.85 14.07 -13.72
N ILE A 222 2.69 13.90 -12.41
CA ILE A 222 1.45 14.21 -11.70
C ILE A 222 1.07 15.70 -11.81
N GLU A 223 2.06 16.60 -11.79
CA GLU A 223 1.85 18.05 -11.90
C GLU A 223 1.33 18.48 -13.26
N SER A 224 1.55 17.66 -14.29
CA SER A 224 1.07 17.90 -15.66
C SER A 224 -0.20 17.10 -15.98
N TYR A 225 -0.61 16.20 -15.10
CA TYR A 225 -1.81 15.40 -15.27
C TYR A 225 -3.06 16.21 -14.94
N THR A 226 -4.15 15.94 -15.67
CA THR A 226 -5.48 16.46 -15.36
C THR A 226 -6.48 15.39 -15.75
N PRO A 227 -7.29 14.87 -14.81
CA PRO A 227 -8.36 13.94 -15.12
C PRO A 227 -9.34 14.51 -16.15
N ALA A 228 -10.11 13.64 -16.79
CA ALA A 228 -11.22 14.09 -17.63
C ALA A 228 -12.25 14.89 -16.81
N ASP A 229 -13.01 15.78 -17.47
CA ASP A 229 -14.00 16.63 -16.78
C ASP A 229 -15.01 15.78 -15.98
N GLY A 230 -14.98 15.92 -14.64
CA GLY A 230 -15.87 15.19 -13.73
C GLY A 230 -15.43 13.75 -13.44
N GLU A 231 -14.22 13.36 -13.84
CA GLU A 231 -13.61 12.09 -13.47
C GLU A 231 -13.12 12.13 -12.03
N THR A 232 -13.53 11.12 -11.28
CA THR A 232 -13.26 10.92 -9.85
C THR A 232 -12.87 9.46 -9.59
N PHE A 233 -12.14 9.24 -8.51
CA PHE A 233 -11.51 7.97 -8.17
C PHE A 233 -11.96 7.49 -6.78
N ASP A 234 -12.27 6.20 -6.68
CA ASP A 234 -12.59 5.54 -5.40
C ASP A 234 -11.32 5.34 -4.56
N LEU A 235 -10.18 5.16 -5.24
CA LEU A 235 -8.88 4.93 -4.62
C LEU A 235 -7.79 5.71 -5.36
N ILE A 236 -7.02 6.50 -4.62
CA ILE A 236 -5.81 7.15 -5.13
C ILE A 236 -4.60 6.59 -4.38
N LEU A 237 -3.68 5.96 -5.11
CA LEU A 237 -2.47 5.35 -4.59
C LEU A 237 -1.26 6.27 -4.79
N PHE A 238 -0.50 6.44 -3.72
CA PHE A 238 0.86 6.99 -3.72
C PHE A 238 1.79 5.89 -3.22
N GLY A 239 2.18 4.99 -4.13
CA GLY A 239 3.01 3.83 -3.81
C GLY A 239 4.50 4.11 -3.95
N ASN A 240 5.17 4.47 -2.86
CA ASN A 240 6.61 4.73 -2.78
C ASN A 240 7.08 5.89 -3.68
N VAL A 241 6.24 6.94 -3.78
CA VAL A 241 6.47 8.09 -4.67
C VAL A 241 6.59 9.41 -3.89
N LEU A 242 6.11 9.50 -2.64
CA LEU A 242 6.06 10.79 -1.94
C LEU A 242 7.45 11.35 -1.71
N SER A 243 8.42 10.48 -1.47
CA SER A 243 9.84 10.85 -1.32
C SER A 243 10.50 11.30 -2.63
N GLU A 244 9.87 11.06 -3.78
CA GLU A 244 10.34 11.46 -5.11
C GLU A 244 9.73 12.80 -5.58
N LEU A 245 8.71 13.29 -4.89
CA LEU A 245 8.04 14.55 -5.22
C LEU A 245 8.71 15.76 -4.56
N ASP A 246 8.74 16.89 -5.26
CA ASP A 246 9.25 18.16 -4.72
C ASP A 246 8.36 18.73 -3.60
N ALA A 247 7.04 18.55 -3.72
CA ALA A 247 6.03 19.07 -2.80
C ALA A 247 4.92 18.03 -2.52
N PRO A 248 5.25 16.89 -1.87
CA PRO A 248 4.33 15.76 -1.75
C PRO A 248 3.01 16.09 -1.03
N ALA A 249 3.04 16.96 -0.02
CA ALA A 249 1.83 17.37 0.69
C ALA A 249 0.88 18.20 -0.18
N ASP A 250 1.41 19.03 -1.08
CA ASP A 250 0.60 19.82 -2.01
C ASP A 250 -0.04 18.88 -3.04
N VAL A 251 0.72 17.93 -3.58
CA VAL A 251 0.21 16.93 -4.55
C VAL A 251 -0.90 16.06 -3.92
N VAL A 252 -0.70 15.56 -2.70
CA VAL A 252 -1.73 14.78 -1.99
C VAL A 252 -2.98 15.63 -1.73
N SER A 253 -2.80 16.90 -1.35
CA SER A 253 -3.93 17.82 -1.12
C SER A 253 -4.69 18.10 -2.42
N ASP A 254 -4.01 18.32 -3.53
CA ASP A 254 -4.62 18.58 -4.84
C ASP A 254 -5.37 17.35 -5.36
N ALA A 255 -4.82 16.14 -5.15
CA ALA A 255 -5.45 14.89 -5.54
C ALA A 255 -6.82 14.66 -4.87
N THR A 256 -7.09 15.29 -3.72
CA THR A 256 -8.41 15.21 -3.05
C THR A 256 -9.55 15.77 -3.90
N ALA A 257 -9.26 16.67 -4.84
CA ALA A 257 -10.26 17.22 -5.75
C ALA A 257 -10.79 16.17 -6.75
N TRP A 258 -10.07 15.06 -6.92
CA TRP A 258 -10.43 13.94 -7.79
C TRP A 258 -10.87 12.72 -7.00
N LEU A 259 -10.94 12.80 -5.67
CA LEU A 259 -11.38 11.69 -4.83
C LEU A 259 -12.91 11.68 -4.75
N GLU A 260 -13.51 10.49 -4.85
CA GLU A 260 -14.92 10.31 -4.49
C GLU A 260 -15.16 10.67 -3.02
N PRO A 261 -16.36 11.16 -2.63
CA PRO A 261 -16.64 11.60 -1.27
C PRO A 261 -16.36 10.55 -0.18
N ASP A 262 -16.54 9.27 -0.49
CA ASP A 262 -16.27 8.09 0.34
C ASP A 262 -15.03 7.29 -0.13
N GLY A 263 -14.25 7.85 -1.05
CA GLY A 263 -12.99 7.29 -1.54
C GLY A 263 -11.86 7.37 -0.51
N SER A 264 -10.76 6.68 -0.81
CA SER A 264 -9.55 6.69 0.03
C SER A 264 -8.31 7.13 -0.74
N ILE A 265 -7.49 7.98 -0.12
CA ILE A 265 -6.09 8.13 -0.51
C ILE A 265 -5.27 7.17 0.32
N VAL A 266 -4.45 6.35 -0.33
CA VAL A 266 -3.51 5.44 0.30
C VAL A 266 -2.09 5.84 -0.09
N ALA A 267 -1.30 6.18 0.92
CA ALA A 267 0.13 6.43 0.76
C ALA A 267 0.93 5.31 1.42
N ILE A 268 1.94 4.81 0.71
CA ILE A 268 2.81 3.71 1.15
C ILE A 268 4.23 4.15 0.89
N GLU A 269 5.12 3.97 1.86
CA GLU A 269 6.55 4.23 1.72
C GLU A 269 7.35 3.08 2.35
N PRO A 270 8.60 2.86 1.91
CA PRO A 270 9.49 1.91 2.55
C PRO A 270 9.67 2.22 4.04
N ALA A 271 9.95 1.20 4.86
CA ALA A 271 10.22 1.37 6.30
C ALA A 271 11.53 2.12 6.62
N ASP A 272 12.29 2.54 5.60
CA ASP A 272 13.45 3.42 5.77
C ASP A 272 13.07 4.64 6.62
N GLN A 273 14.01 5.03 7.48
CA GLN A 273 13.77 6.07 8.45
C GLN A 273 13.34 7.40 7.81
N ASN A 274 13.97 7.80 6.71
CA ASN A 274 13.69 9.08 6.07
C ASN A 274 12.33 9.06 5.36
N THR A 275 12.03 8.00 4.61
CA THR A 275 10.77 7.87 3.85
C THR A 275 9.58 7.71 4.79
N ALA A 276 9.68 6.86 5.82
CA ALA A 276 8.63 6.68 6.83
C ALA A 276 8.37 7.95 7.67
N ILE A 277 9.40 8.73 8.02
CA ILE A 277 9.22 10.04 8.68
C ILE A 277 8.58 11.04 7.72
N GLY A 278 9.06 11.11 6.47
CA GLY A 278 8.52 11.99 5.44
C GLY A 278 7.03 11.74 5.17
N LEU A 279 6.60 10.47 5.15
CA LEU A 279 5.20 10.10 5.07
C LEU A 279 4.37 10.71 6.22
N ARG A 280 4.88 10.68 7.45
CA ARG A 280 4.18 11.29 8.61
C ARG A 280 4.14 12.80 8.52
N ASP A 281 5.16 13.44 7.98
CA ASP A 281 5.15 14.88 7.76
C ASP A 281 4.10 15.29 6.71
N VAL A 282 3.97 14.52 5.62
CA VAL A 282 2.90 14.68 4.63
C VAL A 282 1.53 14.49 5.29
N GLU A 283 1.33 13.37 5.97
CA GLU A 283 0.08 13.04 6.67
C GLU A 283 -0.39 14.16 7.61
N ARG A 284 0.51 14.68 8.45
CA ARG A 284 0.20 15.75 9.42
C ARG A 284 -0.10 17.08 8.73
N THR A 285 0.55 17.34 7.59
CA THR A 285 0.35 18.55 6.80
C THR A 285 -1.00 18.56 6.11
N VAL A 286 -1.38 17.46 5.45
CA VAL A 286 -2.62 17.39 4.66
C VAL A 286 -3.86 17.26 5.55
N ALA A 287 -3.75 16.56 6.68
CA ALA A 287 -4.84 16.43 7.63
C ALA A 287 -4.53 17.20 8.91
N PRO A 288 -4.58 18.54 9.00
CA PRO A 288 -4.47 19.21 10.30
C PRO A 288 -5.71 18.93 11.18
N PRO A 289 -5.67 19.13 12.51
CA PRO A 289 -6.80 18.82 13.41
C PRO A 289 -8.13 19.49 13.04
N ASP A 290 -8.08 20.69 12.46
CA ASP A 290 -9.25 21.46 12.02
C ASP A 290 -9.49 21.35 10.48
N GLY A 291 -8.82 20.38 9.84
CA GLY A 291 -8.91 20.12 8.40
C GLY A 291 -10.14 19.28 8.00
N ALA A 292 -10.38 19.18 6.69
CA ALA A 292 -11.44 18.33 6.14
C ALA A 292 -11.02 16.85 6.05
N LEU A 293 -9.72 16.59 5.89
CA LEU A 293 -9.17 15.23 5.81
C LEU A 293 -8.98 14.64 7.20
N ASN A 294 -9.31 13.36 7.33
CA ASN A 294 -9.02 12.57 8.52
C ASN A 294 -8.09 11.39 8.20
N ILE A 295 -7.27 11.04 9.18
CA ILE A 295 -6.42 9.84 9.12
C ILE A 295 -7.27 8.66 9.58
N TYR A 296 -7.61 7.78 8.63
CA TYR A 296 -8.34 6.55 8.90
C TYR A 296 -7.43 5.52 9.58
N ALA A 297 -6.17 5.39 9.13
CA ALA A 297 -5.16 4.50 9.69
C ALA A 297 -3.75 4.95 9.26
N PRO A 298 -2.68 4.51 9.95
CA PRO A 298 -2.66 3.78 11.23
C PRO A 298 -2.63 4.71 12.45
N THR A 299 -2.18 5.95 12.30
CA THR A 299 -1.93 6.95 13.35
C THR A 299 -3.21 7.65 13.82
N LEU A 300 -4.12 6.86 14.41
CA LEU A 300 -5.43 7.34 14.86
C LEU A 300 -5.30 8.50 15.85
N ARG A 301 -6.12 9.53 15.63
CA ARG A 301 -6.19 10.70 16.51
C ARG A 301 -7.25 10.48 17.58
N LEU A 302 -6.81 9.98 18.73
CA LEU A 302 -7.71 9.64 19.84
C LEU A 302 -8.19 10.88 20.59
N TRP A 303 -7.57 12.04 20.39
CA TRP A 303 -7.94 13.30 21.02
C TRP A 303 -8.39 14.35 20.01
N ASP A 304 -9.53 14.99 20.27
CA ASP A 304 -10.05 16.06 19.41
C ASP A 304 -9.15 17.31 19.49
N GLY A 305 -8.97 17.98 18.33
CA GLY A 305 -8.15 19.19 18.24
C GLY A 305 -6.64 18.97 18.39
N HIS A 306 -6.18 17.72 18.33
CA HIS A 306 -4.77 17.36 18.42
C HIS A 306 -4.30 16.64 17.15
N ALA A 307 -3.02 16.84 16.83
CA ALA A 307 -2.25 16.05 15.89
C ALA A 307 -0.86 15.82 16.48
N PRO A 308 -0.21 14.69 16.16
CA PRO A 308 1.12 14.41 16.62
C PRO A 308 2.16 15.32 15.95
N SER A 309 3.26 15.59 16.65
CA SER A 309 4.43 16.31 16.14
C SER A 309 5.75 15.70 16.59
N ASP A 310 5.72 14.45 17.07
CA ASP A 310 6.89 13.64 17.39
C ASP A 310 7.65 13.23 16.12
N ARG A 311 8.78 12.52 16.29
CA ARG A 311 9.62 12.10 15.17
C ARG A 311 8.87 11.18 14.17
N GLY A 312 7.88 10.42 14.62
CA GLY A 312 6.96 9.71 13.72
C GLY A 312 7.46 8.42 13.05
N TRP A 313 8.73 8.01 13.26
CA TRP A 313 9.26 6.78 12.66
C TRP A 313 8.47 5.55 13.10
N SER A 314 7.63 5.01 12.22
CA SER A 314 6.68 3.93 12.50
C SER A 314 6.34 3.17 11.23
N PHE A 315 6.32 1.84 11.32
CA PHE A 315 6.12 0.94 10.18
C PHE A 315 5.57 -0.41 10.66
N ASP A 316 4.91 -1.11 9.74
CA ASP A 316 4.48 -2.49 9.92
C ASP A 316 5.52 -3.45 9.31
N VAL A 317 5.50 -4.69 9.79
CA VAL A 317 6.38 -5.78 9.37
C VAL A 317 5.52 -7.02 9.15
N ARG A 318 5.73 -7.70 8.03
CA ARG A 318 5.05 -8.95 7.66
C ARG A 318 6.06 -10.06 7.41
N ASP A 319 5.56 -11.27 7.19
CA ASP A 319 6.40 -12.42 6.89
C ASP A 319 7.16 -12.19 5.56
N ASP A 320 8.41 -12.65 5.51
CA ASP A 320 9.23 -12.57 4.30
C ASP A 320 8.62 -13.43 3.19
N LEU A 321 8.78 -12.96 1.95
CA LEU A 321 8.40 -13.72 0.76
C LEU A 321 9.43 -14.80 0.43
N GLU A 322 9.02 -15.84 -0.29
CA GLU A 322 9.95 -16.73 -0.98
C GLU A 322 10.76 -15.93 -2.02
N VAL A 323 12.08 -16.17 -2.06
CA VAL A 323 13.00 -15.49 -2.99
C VAL A 323 12.60 -15.79 -4.44
N PRO A 324 12.21 -14.78 -5.24
CA PRO A 324 11.81 -15.00 -6.62
C PRO A 324 12.98 -15.50 -7.49
N PRO A 325 12.70 -16.34 -8.51
CA PRO A 325 13.75 -16.90 -9.35
C PRO A 325 14.68 -15.87 -10.00
N PHE A 326 14.16 -14.71 -10.41
CA PHE A 326 14.98 -13.67 -11.02
C PHE A 326 15.98 -13.03 -10.02
N GLN A 327 15.59 -12.78 -8.77
CA GLN A 327 16.51 -12.28 -7.74
C GLN A 327 17.58 -13.33 -7.42
N GLN A 328 17.17 -14.60 -7.23
CA GLN A 328 18.10 -15.70 -6.97
C GLN A 328 19.14 -15.83 -8.09
N ARG A 329 18.72 -15.78 -9.36
CA ARG A 329 19.63 -15.89 -10.52
C ARG A 329 20.63 -14.74 -10.58
N LEU A 330 20.18 -13.51 -10.28
CA LEU A 330 21.08 -12.35 -10.27
C LEU A 330 22.11 -12.43 -9.13
N ALA A 331 21.68 -12.90 -7.96
CA ALA A 331 22.54 -13.17 -6.80
C ALA A 331 23.57 -14.27 -7.09
N ASP A 332 23.13 -15.41 -7.63
CA ASP A 332 24.01 -16.52 -8.01
C ASP A 332 25.08 -16.06 -9.02
N GLY A 333 24.69 -15.21 -9.97
CA GLY A 333 25.61 -14.63 -10.96
C GLY A 333 26.78 -13.87 -10.32
N ALA A 334 26.56 -13.18 -9.19
CA ALA A 334 27.59 -12.43 -8.48
C ALA A 334 28.70 -13.33 -7.90
N THR A 335 28.40 -14.59 -7.62
CA THR A 335 29.37 -15.57 -7.10
C THR A 335 30.23 -16.21 -8.19
N SER A 336 29.80 -16.11 -9.44
CA SER A 336 30.45 -16.73 -10.60
C SER A 336 31.52 -15.87 -11.27
N ASP A 337 31.56 -14.57 -10.96
CA ASP A 337 32.50 -13.62 -11.53
C ASP A 337 33.86 -13.64 -10.78
N GLU A 338 34.96 -13.91 -11.50
CA GLU A 338 36.30 -14.19 -10.94
C GLU A 338 37.03 -13.00 -10.27
N THR A 339 36.35 -11.89 -9.96
CA THR A 339 36.96 -10.75 -9.23
C THR A 339 35.91 -10.01 -8.41
N PRO A 340 36.08 -9.89 -7.08
CA PRO A 340 36.64 -8.64 -6.55
C PRO A 340 37.55 -8.76 -5.29
N ILE A 341 38.10 -7.60 -4.90
CA ILE A 341 38.99 -7.30 -3.76
C ILE A 341 38.28 -7.43 -2.38
N GLU A 342 36.95 -7.53 -2.39
CA GLU A 342 36.07 -7.90 -1.26
C GLU A 342 35.10 -8.98 -1.76
N LEU A 343 34.69 -9.91 -0.89
CA LEU A 343 33.77 -10.99 -1.25
C LEU A 343 32.41 -10.37 -1.65
N PRO A 344 31.84 -10.69 -2.82
CA PRO A 344 30.51 -10.21 -3.19
C PRO A 344 29.49 -10.76 -2.18
N ASP A 345 28.66 -9.87 -1.64
CA ASP A 345 27.50 -10.23 -0.81
C ASP A 345 26.33 -10.59 -1.75
N PRO A 346 25.98 -11.88 -1.93
CA PRO A 346 24.92 -12.30 -2.84
C PRO A 346 23.54 -11.85 -2.35
N ASP A 347 23.39 -11.68 -1.03
CA ASP A 347 22.13 -11.28 -0.40
C ASP A 347 21.80 -9.81 -0.69
N ALA A 348 22.77 -9.02 -1.19
CA ALA A 348 22.58 -7.62 -1.55
C ALA A 348 21.54 -7.37 -2.67
N TYR A 349 21.19 -8.40 -3.45
CA TYR A 349 20.22 -8.34 -4.55
C TYR A 349 18.91 -9.08 -4.27
N ILE A 350 18.77 -9.63 -3.05
CA ILE A 350 17.55 -10.24 -2.56
C ILE A 350 16.83 -9.18 -1.72
N ASN A 351 15.55 -8.99 -2.01
CA ASN A 351 14.67 -8.13 -1.23
C ASN A 351 13.30 -8.81 -1.15
N VAL A 352 13.09 -9.51 -0.06
CA VAL A 352 11.87 -10.25 0.25
C VAL A 352 11.26 -9.83 1.59
N ASP A 353 11.96 -8.94 2.31
CA ASP A 353 11.54 -8.42 3.61
C ASP A 353 10.36 -7.47 3.41
N VAL A 354 9.22 -7.78 4.00
CA VAL A 354 8.01 -6.96 3.84
C VAL A 354 7.90 -5.98 5.02
N GLN A 355 8.48 -4.79 4.85
CA GLN A 355 8.47 -3.72 5.85
C GLN A 355 8.05 -2.39 5.22
N PHE A 356 7.01 -1.76 5.76
CA PHE A 356 6.40 -0.59 5.12
C PHE A 356 5.75 0.36 6.12
N ALA A 357 5.80 1.65 5.82
CA ALA A 357 4.97 2.66 6.44
C ALA A 357 3.79 2.98 5.51
N TYR A 358 2.61 3.21 6.08
CA TYR A 358 1.44 3.61 5.28
C TYR A 358 0.59 4.65 6.00
N SER A 359 -0.25 5.34 5.23
CA SER A 359 -1.33 6.21 5.70
C SER A 359 -2.56 6.03 4.81
N ILE A 360 -3.73 5.92 5.42
CA ILE A 360 -5.02 5.95 4.73
C ILE A 360 -5.75 7.21 5.15
N ILE A 361 -6.09 8.04 4.17
CA ILE A 361 -6.69 9.36 4.36
C ILE A 361 -8.06 9.37 3.70
N ARG A 362 -9.05 9.94 4.38
CA ARG A 362 -10.45 10.04 3.91
C ARG A 362 -11.02 11.45 4.11
N LEU A 363 -12.10 11.74 3.38
CA LEU A 363 -12.84 13.01 3.42
C LEU A 363 -14.17 12.94 4.19
N ASP A 364 -14.69 11.74 4.42
CA ASP A 364 -16.01 11.50 4.99
C ASP A 364 -16.05 11.47 6.53
N GLY A 365 -14.89 11.56 7.18
CA GLY A 365 -14.77 11.48 8.63
C GLY A 365 -14.79 10.07 9.19
N GLU A 366 -14.80 9.03 8.35
CA GLU A 366 -14.83 7.63 8.79
C GLU A 366 -13.55 7.29 9.57
N LEU A 367 -13.72 6.68 10.74
CA LEU A 367 -12.60 6.30 11.61
C LEU A 367 -12.50 4.79 11.67
N ARG A 368 -11.29 4.22 11.52
CA ARG A 368 -11.08 2.77 11.68
C ARG A 368 -11.59 2.27 13.04
N PHE A 369 -11.53 3.10 14.07
CA PHE A 369 -12.08 2.83 15.38
C PHE A 369 -12.92 4.04 15.86
N PRO A 370 -14.25 3.90 16.03
CA PRO A 370 -15.15 5.04 16.27
C PRO A 370 -15.19 5.45 17.75
N PHE A 371 -14.03 5.60 18.39
CA PHE A 371 -13.95 6.08 19.78
C PHE A 371 -12.85 7.13 19.97
N LYS A 372 -13.09 8.00 20.95
CA LYS A 372 -12.18 9.08 21.36
C LYS A 372 -11.81 8.91 22.83
N SER A 373 -10.60 9.31 23.17
CA SER A 373 -10.11 9.36 24.54
C SER A 373 -10.72 10.53 25.31
N THR A 374 -10.73 10.45 26.64
CA THR A 374 -11.21 11.53 27.50
C THR A 374 -10.31 11.70 28.72
N ALA A 375 -10.07 12.96 29.11
CA ALA A 375 -9.24 13.30 30.28
C ALA A 375 -9.84 12.83 31.62
N SER A 376 -11.09 12.37 31.61
CA SER A 376 -11.74 11.79 32.79
C SER A 376 -11.30 10.35 33.08
N ARG A 377 -10.75 9.64 32.08
CA ARG A 377 -10.36 8.23 32.19
C ARG A 377 -8.88 7.98 31.88
N TYR A 378 -8.31 8.75 30.94
CA TYR A 378 -6.97 8.51 30.43
C TYR A 378 -6.12 9.78 30.49
N ALA A 379 -4.83 9.60 30.78
CA ALA A 379 -3.82 10.63 30.58
C ALA A 379 -3.58 10.84 29.08
N LYS A 380 -3.16 12.05 28.72
CA LYS A 380 -2.88 12.48 27.35
C LYS A 380 -1.38 12.55 27.13
N MET A 381 -0.85 12.00 26.03
CA MET A 381 0.59 12.01 25.74
C MET A 381 1.18 13.42 25.58
N ALA A 382 0.42 14.37 25.06
CA ALA A 382 0.81 15.79 25.02
C ALA A 382 1.13 16.40 26.42
N GLN A 383 0.74 15.73 27.50
CA GLN A 383 0.89 16.20 28.88
C GLN A 383 1.77 15.26 29.71
N MET A 384 2.50 14.34 29.07
CA MET A 384 3.21 13.24 29.72
C MET A 384 4.26 13.69 30.75
N GLU A 385 4.85 14.88 30.55
CA GLU A 385 5.76 15.53 31.50
C GLU A 385 5.20 15.64 32.92
N ASN A 386 3.87 15.79 33.06
CA ASN A 386 3.21 15.92 34.36
C ASN A 386 3.05 14.59 35.10
N HIS A 387 3.31 13.47 34.41
CA HIS A 387 3.08 12.12 34.91
C HIS A 387 4.38 11.32 35.09
N VAL A 388 5.55 11.92 34.85
CA VAL A 388 6.83 11.24 35.07
C VAL A 388 6.92 10.76 36.52
N THR A 389 7.28 9.48 36.71
CA THR A 389 7.28 8.72 37.97
C THR A 389 5.91 8.34 38.53
N GLU A 390 4.81 8.69 37.86
CA GLU A 390 3.46 8.28 38.22
C GLU A 390 3.03 7.03 37.46
N ARG A 391 2.00 6.35 38.01
CA ARG A 391 1.28 5.29 37.32
C ARG A 391 -0.05 5.84 36.82
N ILE A 392 -0.30 5.69 35.53
CA ILE A 392 -1.45 6.29 34.83
C ILE A 392 -2.24 5.24 34.06
N ASN A 393 -3.46 5.61 33.65
CA ASN A 393 -4.18 4.89 32.61
C ASN A 393 -4.04 5.65 31.29
N LEU A 394 -3.90 4.93 30.19
CA LEU A 394 -3.66 5.51 28.88
C LEU A 394 -4.37 4.72 27.77
N LEU A 395 -4.77 5.42 26.71
CA LEU A 395 -5.27 4.81 25.49
C LEU A 395 -4.31 5.17 24.35
N ALA A 396 -3.72 4.17 23.68
CA ALA A 396 -2.76 4.41 22.61
C ALA A 396 -2.94 3.44 21.45
N VAL A 397 -2.53 3.90 20.27
CA VAL A 397 -2.28 3.07 19.09
C VAL A 397 -0.89 2.45 19.18
N LYS A 398 -0.78 1.15 18.89
CA LYS A 398 0.51 0.47 18.69
C LYS A 398 1.07 0.81 17.30
N LEU A 399 2.25 1.43 17.27
CA LEU A 399 2.87 1.98 16.06
C LEU A 399 4.23 1.35 15.74
N SER A 400 4.52 0.17 16.27
CA SER A 400 5.61 -0.68 15.81
C SER A 400 5.45 -2.13 16.27
N HIS A 401 6.21 -3.02 15.64
CA HIS A 401 6.61 -4.31 16.22
C HIS A 401 7.65 -4.10 17.32
N ASN A 402 8.22 -5.19 17.85
CA ASN A 402 9.30 -5.09 18.82
C ASN A 402 10.56 -4.47 18.17
N LEU A 403 10.98 -3.31 18.65
CA LEU A 403 12.14 -2.57 18.16
C LEU A 403 13.46 -3.01 18.81
N SER A 404 13.41 -3.85 19.86
CA SER A 404 14.60 -4.37 20.51
C SER A 404 15.29 -5.42 19.63
N SER A 405 16.51 -5.12 19.20
CA SER A 405 17.35 -6.02 18.41
C SER A 405 18.12 -7.04 19.25
N ASP A 406 18.29 -6.77 20.55
CA ASP A 406 18.93 -7.69 21.50
C ASP A 406 17.88 -8.60 22.15
N ALA A 407 18.08 -9.92 22.06
CA ALA A 407 17.20 -10.92 22.65
C ALA A 407 17.16 -10.87 24.20
N ASP A 408 18.20 -10.30 24.83
CA ASP A 408 18.27 -10.09 26.27
C ASP A 408 17.70 -8.73 26.71
N ALA A 409 17.37 -7.84 25.76
CA ALA A 409 16.71 -6.57 26.05
C ALA A 409 15.20 -6.75 26.25
N ASN A 410 14.59 -5.84 27.03
CA ASN A 410 13.15 -5.82 27.17
C ASN A 410 12.51 -5.48 25.82
N PRO A 411 11.42 -6.15 25.41
CA PRO A 411 10.69 -5.76 24.21
C PRO A 411 10.21 -4.31 24.28
N LEU A 412 10.37 -3.58 23.18
CA LEU A 412 10.13 -2.14 23.06
C LEU A 412 9.17 -1.88 21.90
N PHE A 413 8.10 -1.12 22.14
CA PHE A 413 7.10 -0.83 21.11
C PHE A 413 6.82 0.67 21.07
N LYS A 414 6.89 1.29 19.89
CA LYS A 414 6.41 2.66 19.68
C LYS A 414 4.89 2.70 19.81
N ILE A 415 4.41 3.72 20.49
CA ILE A 415 2.98 3.96 20.69
C ILE A 415 2.67 5.46 20.51
N GLY A 416 1.43 5.78 20.17
CA GLY A 416 0.95 7.16 20.03
C GLY A 416 -0.53 7.27 20.38
N ASP A 417 -1.01 8.44 20.77
CA ASP A 417 -2.44 8.71 21.00
C ASP A 417 -2.99 9.80 20.06
N GLY A 418 -2.15 10.26 19.13
CA GLY A 418 -2.42 11.33 18.17
C GLY A 418 -2.31 12.73 18.78
N SER A 419 -1.81 12.86 20.00
CA SER A 419 -1.52 14.15 20.66
C SER A 419 -0.05 14.35 21.00
N GLU A 420 0.77 13.31 20.88
CA GLU A 420 2.16 13.29 21.26
C GLU A 420 3.01 14.31 20.49
N THR A 421 3.88 15.01 21.22
CA THR A 421 4.87 15.93 20.63
C THR A 421 6.30 15.40 20.76
N ILE A 422 6.47 14.29 21.49
CA ILE A 422 7.72 13.58 21.78
C ILE A 422 7.42 12.08 21.62
N ASP A 423 8.41 11.29 21.21
CA ASP A 423 8.24 9.84 21.07
C ASP A 423 7.86 9.18 22.40
N HIS A 424 6.95 8.20 22.31
CA HIS A 424 6.53 7.36 23.43
C HIS A 424 6.76 5.89 23.09
N TYR A 425 7.32 5.15 24.05
CA TYR A 425 7.60 3.73 23.91
C TYR A 425 7.06 2.93 25.10
N ALA A 426 6.34 1.85 24.82
CA ALA A 426 5.99 0.85 25.82
C ALA A 426 7.14 -0.16 25.97
N VAL A 427 7.68 -0.30 27.18
CA VAL A 427 8.82 -1.18 27.51
C VAL A 427 8.33 -2.36 28.34
N LEU A 428 8.24 -3.56 27.75
CA LEU A 428 7.75 -4.76 28.44
C LEU A 428 8.84 -5.35 29.37
N THR A 429 8.86 -4.94 30.63
CA THR A 429 9.88 -5.38 31.61
C THR A 429 9.51 -6.66 32.34
N ARG A 430 8.21 -6.95 32.50
CA ARG A 430 7.69 -8.20 33.07
C ARG A 430 6.45 -8.66 32.30
N ARG A 431 6.60 -9.74 31.52
CA ARG A 431 5.48 -10.35 30.82
C ARG A 431 4.59 -11.14 31.78
N THR A 432 3.29 -10.88 31.70
CA THR A 432 2.23 -11.60 32.42
C THR A 432 1.11 -11.98 31.45
N ALA A 433 0.09 -12.69 31.94
CA ALA A 433 -1.12 -12.95 31.15
C ALA A 433 -1.98 -11.69 30.96
N LEU A 434 -1.82 -10.67 31.81
CA LEU A 434 -2.64 -9.44 31.79
C LEU A 434 -2.07 -8.35 30.88
N ASN A 435 -0.83 -8.48 30.42
CA ASN A 435 -0.17 -7.50 29.54
C ASN A 435 0.31 -8.14 28.22
N GLY A 436 -0.16 -9.36 27.92
CA GLY A 436 0.26 -10.13 26.75
C GLY A 436 -0.12 -9.47 25.41
N GLU A 437 -1.21 -8.70 25.40
CA GLU A 437 -1.70 -8.01 24.20
C GLU A 437 -0.73 -6.96 23.67
N LEU A 438 0.13 -6.37 24.52
CA LEU A 438 1.17 -5.44 24.05
C LEU A 438 2.06 -6.10 22.97
N ALA A 439 2.43 -7.36 23.18
CA ALA A 439 3.22 -8.12 22.21
C ALA A 439 2.37 -8.68 21.06
N ALA A 440 1.16 -9.16 21.35
CA ALA A 440 0.34 -9.92 20.41
C ALA A 440 -0.47 -9.05 19.43
N ALA A 441 -0.93 -7.87 19.84
CA ALA A 441 -1.78 -7.02 19.01
C ALA A 441 -1.03 -6.53 17.76
N PRO A 442 -1.68 -6.49 16.58
CA PRO A 442 -1.04 -6.03 15.35
C PRO A 442 -0.77 -4.53 15.37
N TYR A 443 0.10 -4.08 14.47
CA TYR A 443 0.33 -2.66 14.18
C TYR A 443 -0.99 -1.94 13.85
N GLY A 444 -1.16 -0.72 14.35
CA GLY A 444 -2.39 0.07 14.21
C GLY A 444 -3.51 -0.30 15.17
N SER A 445 -3.31 -1.29 16.06
CA SER A 445 -4.29 -1.63 17.10
C SER A 445 -4.35 -0.58 18.19
N VAL A 446 -5.55 -0.34 18.75
CA VAL A 446 -5.71 0.49 19.94
C VAL A 446 -5.63 -0.38 21.20
N LEU A 447 -4.75 0.01 22.11
CA LEU A 447 -4.50 -0.64 23.38
C LEU A 447 -4.90 0.28 24.54
N GLU A 448 -5.64 -0.27 25.50
CA GLU A 448 -5.87 0.32 26.81
C GLU A 448 -4.77 -0.15 27.76
N PHE A 449 -4.06 0.80 28.36
CA PHE A 449 -3.08 0.56 29.42
C PHE A 449 -3.70 0.99 30.74
N GLU A 450 -3.82 0.07 31.69
CA GLU A 450 -4.18 0.39 33.06
C GLU A 450 -2.97 0.29 33.95
N ASN A 451 -2.78 1.31 34.81
CA ASN A 451 -1.70 1.36 35.77
C ASN A 451 -0.36 1.09 35.05
N VAL A 452 0.10 2.01 34.20
CA VAL A 452 1.42 1.96 33.55
C VAL A 452 2.32 3.03 34.13
N LEU A 453 3.58 2.69 34.45
CA LEU A 453 4.53 3.63 35.04
C LEU A 453 5.22 4.47 33.95
N VAL A 454 5.20 5.78 34.09
CA VAL A 454 5.87 6.70 33.15
C VAL A 454 7.27 7.03 33.62
N LEU A 455 8.27 6.89 32.75
CA LEU A 455 9.63 7.35 32.96
C LEU A 455 10.09 8.23 31.79
N TRP A 456 10.95 9.19 32.09
CA TRP A 456 11.70 9.93 31.08
C TRP A 456 13.01 9.20 30.79
N ASN A 457 13.35 9.08 29.51
CA ASN A 457 14.63 8.55 29.05
C ASN A 457 15.50 9.70 28.53
N ASP A 458 16.51 10.10 29.32
CA ASP A 458 17.42 11.19 28.96
C ASP A 458 18.29 10.86 27.74
N ASP A 459 18.62 9.57 27.52
CA ASP A 459 19.52 9.17 26.42
C ASP A 459 18.80 9.19 25.06
N GLU A 460 17.51 8.83 25.05
CA GLU A 460 16.67 8.77 23.84
C GLU A 460 15.71 9.98 23.71
N GLU A 461 15.78 10.93 24.64
CA GLU A 461 14.89 12.10 24.75
C GLU A 461 13.40 11.76 24.53
N SER A 462 12.94 10.68 25.15
CA SER A 462 11.60 10.10 24.95
C SER A 462 10.95 9.61 26.25
N TYR A 463 9.64 9.35 26.19
CA TYR A 463 8.89 8.79 27.31
C TYR A 463 8.79 7.27 27.22
N ASN A 464 9.21 6.59 28.28
CA ASN A 464 9.09 5.15 28.44
C ASN A 464 7.91 4.82 29.37
N LEU A 465 6.92 4.11 28.83
CA LEU A 465 5.81 3.51 29.57
C LEU A 465 6.20 2.09 30.00
N VAL A 466 6.47 1.89 31.29
CA VAL A 466 6.97 0.62 31.83
C VAL A 466 5.86 -0.41 32.02
N VAL A 467 5.96 -1.39 31.15
CA VAL A 467 5.34 -2.71 30.99
C VAL A 467 5.52 -3.77 32.08
N ASP A 468 5.15 -3.57 33.36
CA ASP A 468 5.48 -4.56 34.42
C ASP A 468 4.30 -5.47 34.85
N ASP A 469 4.46 -6.19 35.97
CA ASP A 469 3.47 -7.12 36.51
C ASP A 469 2.29 -6.46 37.24
N GLU A 470 2.32 -5.14 37.43
CA GLU A 470 1.19 -4.35 37.93
C GLU A 470 0.38 -3.69 36.80
N THR A 471 0.84 -3.77 35.56
CA THR A 471 0.21 -3.16 34.38
C THR A 471 -0.70 -4.16 33.68
N VAL A 472 -1.91 -3.71 33.31
CA VAL A 472 -2.83 -4.45 32.42
C VAL A 472 -2.82 -3.78 31.05
N VAL A 473 -2.78 -4.59 29.99
CA VAL A 473 -2.86 -4.11 28.61
C VAL A 473 -3.90 -4.96 27.87
N ASP A 474 -4.95 -4.29 27.38
CA ASP A 474 -6.04 -4.92 26.63
C ASP A 474 -6.18 -4.27 25.25
N ALA A 475 -6.36 -5.08 24.22
CA ALA A 475 -6.69 -4.59 22.88
C ALA A 475 -8.17 -4.21 22.80
N ILE A 476 -8.46 -2.99 22.34
CA ILE A 476 -9.84 -2.55 22.14
C ILE A 476 -10.34 -3.04 20.79
N ALA A 477 -11.33 -3.91 20.84
CA ALA A 477 -12.11 -4.30 19.68
C ALA A 477 -12.93 -3.11 19.16
N GLY A 478 -12.69 -2.68 17.92
CA GLY A 478 -13.47 -1.63 17.24
C GLY A 478 -14.84 -2.07 16.73
N TYR A 479 -15.35 -3.19 17.22
CA TYR A 479 -16.60 -3.78 16.77
C TYR A 479 -17.75 -3.31 17.65
N THR A 480 -18.65 -2.54 17.05
CA THR A 480 -20.08 -2.61 17.41
C THR A 480 -20.76 -3.40 16.32
N HIS A 481 -21.37 -4.52 16.69
CA HIS A 481 -22.24 -5.33 15.83
C HIS A 481 -23.37 -4.51 15.20
#